data_AF-B7RIQ0-F1
#
_entry.id   AF-B7RIQ0-F1
#
_cell.length_a   1.000
_cell.length_b   1.000
_cell.length_c   1.000
_cell.angle_alpha   90.00
_cell.angle_beta   90.00
_cell.angle_gamma   90.00
#
_symmetry.space_group_name_H-M   'P 1'
#
loop_
_entity.id
_entity.type
_entity.pdbx_description
1 polymer ?
#
loop_
_entity_poly.entity_id
_entity_poly.type
_entity_poly.pdbx_seq_one_letter_code
_entity_poly.pdbx_strand_id
1 'polypeptide(L)' 'MAPPKRDTTGVLVRLHAKTLEAVDDLISKEADDPSRPEMIRRLLKAVLKDKGYEIGEWVE' A
#
# COMPACT_ATOMS: atom_id res chain seq x y z
N MET A 1 15.55 -21.35 -13.63
CA MET A 1 14.38 -21.10 -12.77
C MET A 1 13.70 -19.86 -13.31
N ALA A 2 12.48 -19.98 -13.86
CA ALA A 2 11.76 -18.79 -14.31
C ALA A 2 11.50 -17.90 -13.07
N PRO A 3 11.68 -16.57 -13.16
CA PRO A 3 11.31 -15.70 -12.05
C PRO A 3 9.82 -15.93 -11.73
N PRO A 4 9.44 -15.97 -10.44
CA PRO A 4 8.04 -16.08 -10.07
C PRO A 4 7.26 -14.96 -10.78
N LYS A 5 6.11 -15.33 -11.37
CA LYS A 5 5.26 -14.39 -12.09
C LYS A 5 4.82 -13.31 -11.10
N ARG A 6 5.33 -12.08 -11.27
CA ARG A 6 4.86 -10.91 -10.52
C ARG A 6 3.44 -10.59 -10.99
N ASP A 7 2.45 -11.04 -10.23
CA ASP A 7 1.02 -10.79 -10.49
C ASP A 7 0.61 -9.44 -9.87
N THR A 8 1.38 -8.40 -10.14
CA THR A 8 1.21 -7.05 -9.60
C THR A 8 1.09 -6.05 -10.75
N THR A 9 0.06 -5.20 -10.73
CA THR A 9 -0.14 -4.14 -11.72
C THR A 9 -0.15 -2.78 -11.04
N GLY A 10 0.63 -1.83 -11.56
CA GLY A 10 0.60 -0.45 -11.10
C GLY A 10 -0.70 0.25 -11.50
N VAL A 11 -1.32 0.95 -10.56
CA VAL A 11 -2.55 1.73 -10.80
C VAL A 11 -2.30 3.21 -10.49
N LEU A 12 -2.82 4.10 -11.33
CA LEU A 12 -2.78 5.55 -11.08
C LEU A 12 -4.06 5.96 -10.35
N VAL A 13 -3.92 6.54 -9.16
CA VAL A 13 -5.04 7.06 -8.37
C VAL A 13 -4.87 8.55 -8.16
N ARG A 14 -5.90 9.34 -8.49
CA ARG A 14 -5.93 10.77 -8.17
C ARG A 14 -6.51 10.95 -6.77
N LEU A 15 -5.72 11.50 -5.87
CA LEU A 15 -6.09 11.75 -4.48
C LEU A 15 -6.06 13.26 -4.19
N HIS A 16 -6.89 13.70 -3.26
CA HIS A 16 -6.86 15.08 -2.79
C HIS A 16 -5.57 15.33 -1.99
N ALA A 17 -5.02 16.54 -2.06
CA ALA A 17 -3.76 16.89 -1.37
C ALA A 17 -3.82 16.59 0.13
N LYS A 18 -4.95 16.92 0.79
CA LYS A 18 -5.19 16.61 2.21
C LYS A 18 -5.14 15.12 2.54
N THR A 19 -5.49 14.25 1.60
CA THR A 19 -5.35 12.80 1.78
C THR A 19 -3.89 12.39 1.78
N LEU A 20 -3.08 12.99 0.90
CA LEU A 20 -1.63 12.73 0.87
C LEU A 20 -0.95 13.24 2.14
N GLU A 21 -1.30 14.44 2.60
CA GLU A 21 -0.79 15.00 3.87
C GLU A 21 -1.07 14.05 5.06
N ALA A 22 -2.27 13.47 5.12
CA ALA A 22 -2.61 12.50 6.17
C ALA A 22 -1.80 11.20 6.06
N VAL A 23 -1.55 10.71 4.83
CA VAL A 23 -0.67 9.56 4.61
C VAL A 23 0.76 9.86 5.04
N ASP A 24 1.26 11.07 4.77
CA ASP A 24 2.60 11.49 5.17
C ASP A 24 2.77 11.62 6.68
N ASP A 25 1.74 12.12 7.38
CA ASP A 25 1.70 12.14 8.84
C ASP A 25 1.75 10.71 9.42
N LEU A 26 1.06 9.75 8.79
CA LEU A 26 1.16 8.34 9.19
C LEU A 26 2.56 7.78 8.98
N ILE A 27 3.20 8.05 7.84
CA ILE A 27 4.57 7.60 7.56
C ILE A 27 5.54 8.11 8.63
N SER A 28 5.42 9.39 9.01
CA SER A 28 6.31 10.01 10.01
C SER A 28 6.26 9.37 11.40
N LYS A 29 5.19 8.62 11.69
CA LYS A 29 4.97 7.94 12.98
C LYS A 29 5.47 6.50 12.98
N GLU A 30 5.78 5.94 11.81
CA GLU A 30 6.27 4.58 11.68
C GLU A 30 7.79 4.54 11.86
N ALA A 31 8.29 3.54 12.59
CA ALA A 31 9.72 3.42 12.87
C ALA A 31 10.56 3.05 11.64
N ASP A 32 9.94 2.45 10.61
CA ASP A 32 10.63 1.98 9.40
C ASP A 32 10.62 2.99 8.23
N ASP A 33 10.01 4.18 8.42
CA ASP A 33 9.86 5.22 7.40
C ASP A 33 9.41 4.66 6.02
N PRO A 34 8.24 4.01 5.96
CA PRO A 34 7.81 3.33 4.75
C PRO A 34 7.58 4.33 3.61
N SER A 35 7.91 3.91 2.39
CA SER A 35 7.60 4.72 1.21
C SER A 35 6.09 4.97 1.09
N ARG A 36 5.68 6.09 0.48
CA ARG A 36 4.26 6.41 0.29
C ARG A 36 3.47 5.30 -0.43
N PRO A 37 3.99 4.67 -1.50
CA PRO A 37 3.35 3.49 -2.07
C PRO A 37 3.16 2.40 -1.02
N GLU A 38 4.20 2.04 -0.25
CA GLU A 38 4.15 0.99 0.76
C GLU A 38 3.12 1.26 1.85
N MET A 39 3.07 2.49 2.38
CA MET A 39 2.04 2.89 3.34
C MET A 39 0.63 2.72 2.77
N ILE A 40 0.40 3.12 1.51
CA ILE A 40 -0.88 2.90 0.84
C ILE A 40 -1.19 1.39 0.73
N ARG A 41 -0.21 0.53 0.45
CA ARG A 41 -0.40 -0.94 0.44
C ARG A 41 -0.83 -1.44 1.81
N ARG A 42 -0.17 -1.00 2.89
CA ARG A 42 -0.50 -1.36 4.28
C ARG A 42 -1.92 -0.97 4.64
N LEU A 43 -2.33 0.27 4.32
CA LEU A 43 -3.69 0.76 4.56
C LEU A 43 -4.74 -0.05 3.81
N LEU A 44 -4.54 -0.31 2.52
CA LEU A 44 -5.45 -1.14 1.71
C LEU A 44 -5.53 -2.57 2.25
N LYS A 45 -4.38 -3.16 2.60
CA LYS A 45 -4.30 -4.50 3.19
C LYS A 45 -5.09 -4.60 4.49
N ALA A 46 -4.94 -3.63 5.39
CA ALA A 46 -5.67 -3.60 6.65
C ALA A 46 -7.18 -3.53 6.42
N VAL A 47 -7.64 -2.59 5.57
CA VAL A 47 -9.07 -2.38 5.31
C VAL A 47 -9.72 -3.56 4.57
N LEU A 48 -9.04 -4.13 3.58
CA LEU A 48 -9.59 -5.25 2.79
C LEU A 48 -9.68 -6.52 3.63
N LYS A 49 -8.67 -6.79 4.48
CA LYS A 49 -8.72 -7.92 5.42
C LYS A 49 -9.83 -7.76 6.45
N ASP A 50 -10.00 -6.56 7.02
CA ASP A 50 -11.09 -6.26 7.95
C ASP A 50 -12.47 -6.53 7.33
N LYS A 51 -12.62 -6.25 6.04
CA LYS A 51 -13.84 -6.51 5.27
C LYS A 51 -13.99 -7.97 4.78
N GLY A 52 -13.05 -8.86 5.11
CA GLY A 52 -13.11 -10.28 4.75
C GLY A 52 -12.68 -10.61 3.32
N TYR A 53 -11.98 -9.71 2.64
CA TYR A 53 -11.42 -10.01 1.32
C TYR A 53 -10.09 -10.75 1.43
N GLU A 54 -9.92 -11.78 0.62
CA GLU A 54 -8.63 -12.44 0.41
C GLU A 54 -7.75 -11.57 -0.51
N ILE A 55 -6.56 -11.23 -0.03
CA ILE A 55 -5.59 -10.43 -0.79
C ILE A 55 -4.29 -11.21 -0.98
N GLY A 56 -3.69 -11.10 -2.17
CA GLY A 56 -2.38 -11.68 -2.47
C GLY A 56 -1.22 -10.95 -1.81
N GLU A 57 -0.01 -11.49 -1.95
CA GLU A 57 1.22 -10.83 -1.50
C GLU A 57 1.66 -9.74 -2.50
N TRP A 58 2.08 -8.60 -1.96
CA TRP A 58 2.54 -7.47 -2.76
C TRP A 58 4.07 -7.58 -2.76
N VAL A 59 4.62 -8.22 -3.78
CA VAL A 59 6.07 -8.41 -3.91
C VAL A 59 6.65 -7.18 -4.57
N GLU A 60 7.65 -6.55 -3.95
CA GLU A 60 8.45 -5.47 -4.55
C GLU A 60 9.34 -6.00 -5.70
#